data_AF-A0A7C1NIF0-F1
#
_entry.id   AF-A0A7C1NIF0-F1
#
_cell.length_a   1.000
_cell.length_b   1.000
_cell.length_c   1.000
_cell.angle_alpha   90.00
_cell.angle_beta   90.00
_cell.angle_gamma   90.00
#
_symmetry.space_group_name_H-M   'P 1'
#
loop_
_entity.id
_entity.type
_entity.pdbx_description
1 polymer ?
#
loop_
_entity_poly.entity_id
_entity_poly.type
_entity_poly.pdbx_seq_one_letter_code
_entity_poly.pdbx_strand_id
1 'polypeptide(L)'
;MKNTRILINSILVLLLLLLFAGCQAIFTYSPLSFLQRDPANLPLDQKIVWAENALASGDPEAMATAYDVIKNESGVDYLAANLALELSGVPQLLFEVMEGDVAIDSEADLDIFLLQVDEDYIVAAGGHYNDTLANDPDSLTGTDYILGAASILFKAGKESVGGTIGLLTAGEAQDAEDFALAGLTNLPADDPAREYLQELYDFIITIL
;
A
#
# COMPACT_ATOMS: atom_id res chain seq x y z
N MET A 1 56.02 -24.67 -16.10
CA MET A 1 55.76 -23.24 -16.41
C MET A 1 54.41 -22.96 -17.09
N LYS A 2 53.70 -23.93 -17.69
CA LYS A 2 52.36 -23.71 -18.28
C LYS A 2 51.24 -23.48 -17.23
N ASN A 3 51.33 -24.13 -16.08
CA ASN A 3 50.25 -24.12 -15.07
C ASN A 3 50.13 -22.76 -14.35
N THR A 4 51.23 -22.02 -14.20
CA THR A 4 51.24 -20.68 -13.56
C THR A 4 50.49 -19.65 -14.41
N ARG A 5 50.49 -19.77 -15.73
CA ARG A 5 49.77 -18.85 -16.63
C ARG A 5 48.25 -19.05 -16.59
N ILE A 6 47.79 -20.28 -16.36
CA ILE A 6 46.36 -20.59 -16.25
C ILE A 6 45.81 -20.02 -14.93
N LEU A 7 46.54 -20.19 -13.82
CA LEU A 7 46.18 -19.64 -12.51
C LEU A 7 46.07 -18.10 -12.51
N ILE A 8 47.02 -17.40 -13.15
CA ILE A 8 46.99 -15.94 -13.25
C ILE A 8 45.77 -15.46 -14.06
N ASN A 9 45.44 -16.14 -15.17
CA ASN A 9 44.27 -15.78 -15.98
C ASN A 9 42.94 -16.02 -15.23
N SER A 10 42.83 -17.11 -14.47
CA SER A 10 41.64 -17.38 -13.66
C SER A 10 41.44 -16.35 -12.54
N ILE A 11 42.52 -15.92 -11.89
CA ILE A 11 42.47 -14.88 -10.85
C ILE A 11 42.07 -13.53 -11.46
N LEU A 12 42.59 -13.19 -12.65
CA LEU A 12 42.27 -11.94 -13.33
C LEU A 12 40.78 -11.87 -13.72
N VAL A 13 40.22 -12.97 -14.24
CA VAL A 13 38.78 -13.05 -14.59
C VAL A 13 37.91 -12.94 -13.35
N LEU A 14 38.29 -13.59 -12.25
CA LEU A 14 37.56 -13.51 -10.98
C LEU A 14 37.58 -12.08 -10.40
N LEU A 15 38.74 -11.40 -10.47
CA LEU A 15 38.88 -10.01 -10.03
C LEU A 15 38.04 -9.05 -10.88
N LEU A 16 37.95 -9.30 -12.19
CA LEU A 16 37.11 -8.53 -13.10
C LEU A 16 35.62 -8.69 -12.78
N LEU A 17 35.17 -9.91 -12.49
CA LEU A 17 33.78 -10.19 -12.09
C LEU A 17 33.43 -9.53 -10.74
N LEU A 18 34.37 -9.51 -9.79
CA LEU A 18 34.19 -8.83 -8.49
C LEU A 18 34.10 -7.30 -8.63
N LEU A 19 34.78 -6.70 -9.62
CA LEU A 19 34.68 -5.27 -9.91
C LEU A 19 33.31 -4.88 -10.50
N PHE A 20 32.68 -5.76 -11.27
CA PHE A 20 31.32 -5.53 -11.79
C PHE A 20 30.21 -5.81 -10.77
N ALA A 21 30.47 -6.61 -9.74
CA ALA A 21 29.51 -6.85 -8.66
C ALA A 21 29.33 -5.64 -7.70
N GLY A 22 30.26 -4.66 -7.72
CA GLY A 22 30.19 -3.44 -6.90
C GLY A 22 29.40 -2.28 -7.51
N CYS A 23 28.86 -2.41 -8.73
CA CYS A 23 28.23 -1.30 -9.45
C CYS A 23 26.80 -0.93 -8.98
N GLN A 24 26.19 -1.70 -8.08
CA GLN A 24 24.83 -1.37 -7.62
C GLN A 24 24.77 -0.19 -6.65
N ALA A 25 25.88 0.19 -6.00
CA ALA A 25 25.91 1.31 -5.05
C ALA A 25 26.17 2.69 -5.70
N ILE A 26 26.60 2.73 -6.96
CA ILE A 26 26.97 3.99 -7.65
C ILE A 26 25.77 4.62 -8.40
N PHE A 27 24.75 3.83 -8.75
CA PHE A 27 23.56 4.36 -9.43
C PHE A 27 22.46 4.82 -8.47
N THR A 28 22.47 4.40 -7.21
CA THR A 28 21.54 4.89 -6.17
C THR A 28 21.93 6.28 -5.67
N TYR A 29 23.22 6.60 -5.58
CA TYR A 29 23.70 7.98 -5.43
C TYR A 29 24.17 8.52 -6.77
N SER A 30 23.23 8.68 -7.72
CA SER A 30 23.54 9.40 -8.95
C SER A 30 23.88 10.86 -8.59
N PRO A 31 25.11 11.36 -8.84
CA PRO A 31 25.46 12.77 -8.61
C PRO A 31 24.65 13.73 -9.50
N LEU A 32 23.73 13.21 -10.33
CA LEU A 32 22.78 13.94 -11.17
C LEU A 32 21.35 13.89 -10.62
N SER A 33 21.12 13.48 -9.36
CA SER A 33 19.78 13.58 -8.73
C SER A 33 19.21 15.00 -8.82
N PHE A 34 20.08 16.02 -8.80
CA PHE A 34 19.68 17.43 -9.00
C PHE A 34 19.19 17.77 -10.42
N LEU A 35 19.45 16.92 -11.42
CA LEU A 35 18.92 17.06 -12.79
C LEU A 35 17.61 16.29 -13.00
N GLN A 36 17.17 15.50 -12.02
CA GLN A 36 15.88 14.85 -12.09
C GLN A 36 14.79 15.92 -12.03
N ARG A 37 13.84 15.82 -12.95
CA ARG A 37 12.75 16.79 -13.06
C ARG A 37 11.86 16.64 -11.83
N ASP A 38 11.63 17.74 -11.13
CA ASP A 38 10.73 17.77 -9.97
C ASP A 38 9.31 17.35 -10.39
N PRO A 39 8.80 16.21 -9.88
CA PRO A 39 7.49 15.70 -10.27
C PRO A 39 6.34 16.63 -9.89
N ALA A 40 6.50 17.48 -8.87
CA ALA A 40 5.46 18.42 -8.42
C ALA A 40 5.10 19.46 -9.49
N ASN A 41 6.04 19.77 -10.39
CA ASN A 41 5.89 20.75 -11.47
C ASN A 41 5.45 20.13 -12.81
N LEU A 42 5.11 18.85 -12.84
CA LEU A 42 4.59 18.19 -14.04
C LEU A 42 3.11 18.53 -14.27
N PRO A 43 2.64 18.55 -15.53
CA PRO A 43 1.20 18.53 -15.84
C PRO A 43 0.52 17.29 -15.23
N LEU A 44 -0.77 17.39 -14.89
CA LEU A 44 -1.51 16.31 -14.21
C LEU A 44 -1.37 14.95 -14.90
N ASP A 45 -1.57 14.87 -16.22
CA ASP A 45 -1.40 13.62 -16.97
C ASP A 45 0.00 12.99 -16.80
N GLN A 46 1.04 13.83 -16.69
CA GLN A 46 2.41 13.37 -16.45
C GLN A 46 2.62 12.95 -14.99
N LYS A 47 1.93 13.58 -14.04
CA LYS A 47 1.93 13.15 -12.62
C LYS A 47 1.27 11.78 -12.46
N ILE A 48 0.14 11.55 -13.12
CA ILE A 48 -0.58 10.27 -13.12
C ILE A 48 0.32 9.15 -13.64
N VAL A 49 0.87 9.32 -14.85
CA VAL A 49 1.79 8.33 -15.44
C VAL A 49 2.99 8.09 -14.53
N TRP A 50 3.53 9.13 -13.90
CA TRP A 50 4.65 8.97 -12.98
C TRP A 50 4.27 8.18 -11.73
N ALA A 51 3.10 8.47 -11.15
CA ALA A 51 2.56 7.77 -10.00
C ALA A 51 2.22 6.30 -10.27
N GLU A 52 1.65 5.99 -11.44
CA GLU A 52 1.43 4.60 -11.89
C GLU A 52 2.75 3.84 -12.02
N ASN A 53 3.79 4.48 -12.57
CA ASN A 53 5.11 3.86 -12.67
C ASN A 53 5.75 3.66 -11.29
N ALA A 54 5.57 4.60 -10.36
CA ALA A 54 6.05 4.47 -8.99
C ALA A 54 5.36 3.29 -8.29
N LEU A 55 4.04 3.20 -8.38
CA LEU A 55 3.25 2.08 -7.84
C LEU A 55 3.72 0.74 -8.42
N ALA A 56 3.85 0.66 -9.75
CA ALA A 56 4.30 -0.56 -10.43
C ALA A 56 5.75 -0.96 -10.12
N SER A 57 6.58 -0.02 -9.65
CA SER A 57 7.98 -0.31 -9.30
C SER A 57 8.14 -1.01 -7.95
N GLY A 58 7.18 -0.84 -7.05
CA GLY A 58 7.26 -1.30 -5.67
C GLY A 58 8.35 -0.60 -4.84
N ASP A 59 8.97 0.47 -5.34
CA ASP A 59 9.96 1.26 -4.61
C ASP A 59 9.28 2.24 -3.63
N PRO A 60 9.39 2.03 -2.30
CA PRO A 60 8.68 2.85 -1.32
C PRO A 60 9.01 4.34 -1.40
N GLU A 61 10.26 4.70 -1.75
CA GLU A 61 10.66 6.12 -1.84
C GLU A 61 10.00 6.79 -3.06
N ALA A 62 9.96 6.08 -4.19
CA ALA A 62 9.27 6.56 -5.39
C ALA A 62 7.76 6.67 -5.15
N MET A 63 7.15 5.68 -4.50
CA MET A 63 5.72 5.69 -4.17
C MET A 63 5.36 6.82 -3.21
N ALA A 64 6.15 7.06 -2.16
CA ALA A 64 5.91 8.16 -1.22
C ALA A 64 5.96 9.52 -1.93
N THR A 65 6.95 9.70 -2.79
CA THR A 65 7.09 10.93 -3.58
C THR A 65 5.93 11.07 -4.59
N ALA A 66 5.46 9.98 -5.20
CA ALA A 66 4.26 9.95 -6.05
C ALA A 66 3.01 10.37 -5.30
N TYR A 67 2.79 9.76 -4.14
CA TYR A 67 1.67 10.07 -3.29
C TYR A 67 1.64 11.56 -2.92
N ASP A 68 2.76 12.12 -2.45
CA ASP A 68 2.83 13.54 -2.07
C ASP A 68 2.51 14.51 -3.20
N VAL A 69 2.80 14.12 -4.44
CA VAL A 69 2.59 14.93 -5.64
C VAL A 69 1.13 14.89 -6.10
N ILE A 70 0.41 13.79 -5.85
CA ILE A 70 -0.94 13.57 -6.40
C ILE A 70 -2.06 13.61 -5.36
N LYS A 71 -1.78 13.45 -4.06
CA LYS A 71 -2.81 13.28 -3.01
C LYS A 71 -3.83 14.42 -2.87
N ASN A 72 -3.59 15.58 -3.47
CA ASN A 72 -4.52 16.72 -3.46
C ASN A 72 -5.04 17.08 -4.86
N GLU A 73 -4.71 16.29 -5.88
CA GLU A 73 -5.19 16.51 -7.24
C GLU A 73 -6.58 15.86 -7.40
N SER A 74 -7.48 16.51 -8.12
CA SER A 74 -8.82 15.95 -8.35
C SER A 74 -8.79 14.85 -9.41
N GLY A 75 -9.55 13.78 -9.21
CA GLY A 75 -9.71 12.72 -10.21
C GLY A 75 -8.57 11.70 -10.22
N VAL A 76 -7.78 11.66 -9.15
CA VAL A 76 -6.71 10.65 -8.95
C VAL A 76 -6.88 9.92 -7.61
N ASP A 77 -8.06 10.02 -6.99
CA ASP A 77 -8.34 9.47 -5.66
C ASP A 77 -8.05 7.97 -5.62
N TYR A 78 -8.46 7.20 -6.63
CA TYR A 78 -8.18 5.77 -6.69
C TYR A 78 -6.67 5.46 -6.72
N LEU A 79 -5.90 6.22 -7.49
CA LEU A 79 -4.44 6.04 -7.56
C LEU A 79 -3.75 6.47 -6.25
N ALA A 80 -4.23 7.55 -5.63
CA ALA A 80 -3.74 8.01 -4.34
C ALA A 80 -4.06 7.00 -3.23
N ALA A 81 -5.25 6.39 -3.26
CA ALA A 81 -5.65 5.31 -2.36
C ALA A 81 -4.69 4.11 -2.47
N ASN A 82 -4.43 3.63 -3.69
CA ASN A 82 -3.54 2.50 -3.93
C ASN A 82 -2.09 2.78 -3.47
N LEU A 83 -1.55 3.97 -3.77
CA LEU A 83 -0.22 4.35 -3.30
C LEU A 83 -0.14 4.42 -1.78
N ALA A 84 -1.14 5.05 -1.14
CA ALA A 84 -1.20 5.13 0.31
C ALA A 84 -1.35 3.73 0.94
N LEU A 85 -2.15 2.85 0.34
CA LEU A 85 -2.31 1.49 0.84
C LEU A 85 -1.01 0.68 0.76
N GLU A 86 -0.28 0.75 -0.35
CA GLU A 86 1.04 0.09 -0.47
C GLU A 86 2.04 0.66 0.54
N LEU A 87 2.09 2.00 0.70
CA LEU A 87 2.96 2.67 1.67
C LEU A 87 2.61 2.37 3.13
N SER A 88 1.35 2.01 3.40
CA SER A 88 0.92 1.60 4.73
C SER A 88 1.56 0.30 5.20
N GLY A 89 2.05 -0.54 4.29
CA GLY A 89 2.57 -1.87 4.60
C GLY A 89 1.49 -2.94 4.84
N VAL A 90 0.20 -2.58 4.81
CA VAL A 90 -0.91 -3.55 4.95
C VAL A 90 -0.83 -4.70 3.93
N PRO A 91 -0.56 -4.47 2.62
CA PRO A 91 -0.47 -5.57 1.67
C PRO A 91 0.63 -6.58 2.04
N GLN A 92 1.81 -6.11 2.45
CA GLN A 92 2.91 -6.96 2.87
C GLN A 92 2.55 -7.80 4.09
N LEU A 93 1.93 -7.18 5.10
CA LEU A 93 1.48 -7.90 6.30
C LEU A 93 0.41 -8.94 5.97
N LEU A 94 -0.52 -8.64 5.07
CA LEU A 94 -1.52 -9.60 4.61
C LEU A 94 -0.86 -10.81 3.94
N PHE A 95 0.16 -10.58 3.09
CA PHE A 95 0.93 -11.67 2.50
C PHE A 95 1.63 -12.54 3.56
N GLU A 96 2.25 -11.93 4.56
CA GLU A 96 2.92 -12.66 5.65
C GLU A 96 1.94 -13.51 6.48
N VAL A 97 0.73 -13.00 6.72
CA VAL A 97 -0.34 -13.76 7.38
C VAL A 97 -0.80 -14.94 6.52
N MET A 98 -0.97 -14.73 5.21
CA MET A 98 -1.39 -15.78 4.28
C MET A 98 -0.33 -16.87 4.10
N GLU A 99 0.94 -16.52 4.14
CA GLU A 99 2.06 -17.48 4.10
C GLU A 99 2.23 -18.23 5.43
N GLY A 100 1.54 -17.79 6.49
CA GLY A 100 1.61 -18.35 7.84
C GLY A 100 2.86 -17.93 8.61
N ASP A 101 3.58 -16.92 8.11
CA ASP A 101 4.75 -16.33 8.77
C ASP A 101 4.34 -15.46 9.97
N VAL A 102 3.14 -14.88 9.91
CA VAL A 102 2.49 -14.20 11.03
C VAL A 102 1.19 -14.93 11.37
N ALA A 103 1.10 -15.47 12.59
CA ALA A 103 -0.15 -16.01 13.11
C ALA A 103 -0.95 -14.90 13.79
N ILE A 104 -2.19 -14.69 13.35
CA ILE A 104 -3.17 -13.87 14.07
C ILE A 104 -4.11 -14.85 14.77
N ASP A 105 -3.79 -15.23 16.00
CA ASP A 105 -4.60 -16.16 16.79
C ASP A 105 -5.26 -15.51 18.01
N SER A 106 -4.93 -14.23 18.27
CA SER A 106 -5.44 -13.45 19.39
C SER A 106 -5.62 -11.97 19.03
N GLU A 107 -6.40 -11.25 19.86
CA GLU A 107 -6.51 -9.78 19.77
C GLU A 107 -5.15 -9.08 19.95
N ALA A 108 -4.23 -9.67 20.72
CA ALA A 108 -2.90 -9.11 20.92
C ALA A 108 -2.04 -9.17 19.64
N ASP A 109 -2.28 -10.15 18.76
CA ASP A 109 -1.59 -10.24 17.46
C ASP A 109 -2.13 -9.20 16.49
N LEU A 110 -3.42 -8.86 16.58
CA LEU A 110 -3.98 -7.73 15.86
C LEU A 110 -3.33 -6.42 16.32
N ASP A 111 -3.14 -6.20 17.62
CA ASP A 111 -2.42 -5.00 18.10
C ASP A 111 -0.98 -4.94 17.57
N ILE A 112 -0.27 -6.07 17.52
CA ILE A 112 1.08 -6.14 16.92
C ILE A 112 1.03 -5.87 15.40
N PHE A 113 0.01 -6.38 14.71
CA PHE A 113 -0.25 -6.09 13.31
C PHE A 113 -0.43 -4.58 13.08
N LEU A 114 -1.26 -3.94 13.90
CA LEU A 114 -1.50 -2.49 13.84
C LEU A 114 -0.22 -1.66 14.05
N LEU A 115 0.69 -2.11 14.92
CA LEU A 115 1.97 -1.42 15.17
C LEU A 115 2.95 -1.46 13.99
N GLN A 116 2.75 -2.34 13.01
CA GLN A 116 3.62 -2.47 11.84
C GLN A 116 3.11 -1.69 10.63
N VAL A 117 1.87 -1.23 10.69
CA VAL A 117 1.25 -0.42 9.63
C VAL A 117 1.66 1.04 9.81
N ASP A 118 1.99 1.71 8.70
CA ASP A 118 2.07 3.17 8.71
C ASP A 118 0.66 3.76 8.77
N GLU A 119 0.29 4.18 9.98
CA GLU A 119 -1.03 4.68 10.30
C GLU A 119 -1.43 5.91 9.46
N ASP A 120 -0.49 6.77 9.08
CA ASP A 120 -0.84 7.98 8.34
C ASP A 120 -1.23 7.62 6.89
N TYR A 121 -0.56 6.63 6.32
CA TYR A 121 -0.87 6.13 4.99
C TYR A 121 -2.14 5.28 4.95
N ILE A 122 -2.40 4.39 5.92
CA ILE A 122 -3.65 3.61 5.92
C ILE A 122 -4.88 4.51 6.09
N VAL A 123 -4.78 5.55 6.93
CA VAL A 123 -5.85 6.53 7.11
C VAL A 123 -6.08 7.35 5.85
N ALA A 124 -5.01 7.77 5.19
CA ALA A 124 -5.09 8.45 3.91
C ALA A 124 -5.73 7.57 2.82
N ALA A 125 -5.38 6.28 2.77
CA ALA A 125 -5.97 5.33 1.84
C ALA A 125 -7.50 5.26 2.03
N GLY A 126 -7.96 5.14 3.28
CA GLY A 126 -9.40 5.14 3.60
C GLY A 126 -10.12 6.40 3.13
N GLY A 127 -9.50 7.58 3.30
CA GLY A 127 -10.04 8.84 2.78
C GLY A 127 -10.20 8.83 1.25
N HIS A 128 -9.14 8.46 0.53
CA HIS A 128 -9.14 8.41 -0.92
C HIS A 128 -10.07 7.33 -1.51
N TYR A 129 -10.23 6.19 -0.84
CA TYR A 129 -11.22 5.20 -1.24
C TYR A 129 -12.65 5.74 -1.10
N ASN A 130 -12.95 6.45 -0.01
CA ASN A 130 -14.26 7.07 0.18
C ASN A 130 -14.54 8.15 -0.88
N ASP A 131 -13.53 8.96 -1.23
CA ASP A 131 -13.63 9.93 -2.31
C ASP A 131 -13.82 9.23 -3.68
N THR A 132 -13.16 8.10 -3.90
CA THR A 132 -13.35 7.28 -5.11
C THR A 132 -14.77 6.72 -5.19
N LEU A 133 -15.32 6.20 -4.09
CA LEU A 133 -16.71 5.71 -4.05
C LEU A 133 -17.71 6.82 -4.41
N ALA A 134 -17.45 8.05 -3.97
CA ALA A 134 -18.31 9.19 -4.27
C ALA A 134 -18.21 9.67 -5.73
N ASN A 135 -17.03 9.58 -6.36
CA ASN A 135 -16.74 10.20 -7.65
C ASN A 135 -16.72 9.22 -8.83
N ASP A 136 -16.19 8.01 -8.63
CA ASP A 136 -16.00 6.98 -9.65
C ASP A 136 -16.14 5.56 -9.06
N PRO A 137 -17.34 5.18 -8.57
CA PRO A 137 -17.56 3.90 -7.90
C PRO A 137 -17.31 2.69 -8.80
N ASP A 138 -17.44 2.84 -10.12
CA ASP A 138 -17.23 1.77 -11.10
C ASP A 138 -15.75 1.36 -11.23
N SER A 139 -14.83 2.19 -10.71
CA SER A 139 -13.39 1.88 -10.64
C SER A 139 -13.03 0.90 -9.52
N LEU A 140 -13.90 0.73 -8.52
CA LEU A 140 -13.63 -0.09 -7.34
C LEU A 140 -13.91 -1.57 -7.61
N THR A 141 -12.93 -2.41 -7.30
CA THR A 141 -13.06 -3.87 -7.30
C THR A 141 -13.52 -4.40 -5.95
N GLY A 142 -13.86 -5.70 -5.88
CA GLY A 142 -14.21 -6.34 -4.62
C GLY A 142 -13.10 -6.24 -3.55
N THR A 143 -11.84 -6.35 -3.97
CA THR A 143 -10.68 -6.15 -3.11
C THR A 143 -10.60 -4.70 -2.60
N ASP A 144 -10.88 -3.72 -3.45
CA ASP A 144 -10.88 -2.31 -3.06
C ASP A 144 -11.96 -2.01 -2.02
N TYR A 145 -13.13 -2.66 -2.10
CA TYR A 145 -14.16 -2.53 -1.08
C TYR A 145 -13.71 -3.05 0.29
N ILE A 146 -13.04 -4.20 0.31
CA ILE A 146 -12.52 -4.80 1.55
C ILE A 146 -11.43 -3.89 2.15
N LEU A 147 -10.44 -3.51 1.34
CA LEU A 147 -9.30 -2.72 1.79
C LEU A 147 -9.71 -1.28 2.14
N GLY A 148 -10.65 -0.69 1.41
CA GLY A 148 -11.23 0.61 1.71
C GLY A 148 -12.02 0.60 3.03
N ALA A 149 -12.91 -0.38 3.22
CA ALA A 149 -13.66 -0.52 4.48
C ALA A 149 -12.73 -0.73 5.68
N ALA A 150 -11.73 -1.60 5.55
CA ALA A 150 -10.71 -1.79 6.57
C ALA A 150 -9.95 -0.49 6.86
N SER A 151 -9.47 0.20 5.83
CA SER A 151 -8.73 1.47 6.00
C SER A 151 -9.55 2.55 6.71
N ILE A 152 -10.86 2.64 6.41
CA ILE A 152 -11.78 3.56 7.07
C ILE A 152 -12.00 3.14 8.53
N LEU A 153 -12.11 1.84 8.81
CA LEU A 153 -12.22 1.32 10.17
C LEU A 153 -10.96 1.62 11.01
N PHE A 154 -9.78 1.50 10.42
CA PHE A 154 -8.51 1.88 11.05
C PHE A 154 -8.48 3.37 11.38
N LYS A 155 -8.93 4.22 10.45
CA LYS A 155 -9.09 5.67 10.70
C LYS A 155 -10.00 5.93 11.89
N ALA A 156 -11.17 5.30 11.94
CA ALA A 156 -12.07 5.42 13.08
C ALA A 156 -11.38 4.99 14.38
N GLY A 157 -10.69 3.85 14.36
CA GLY A 157 -9.94 3.33 15.50
C GLY A 157 -8.93 4.34 16.06
N LYS A 158 -8.16 4.99 15.18
CA LYS A 158 -7.18 6.03 15.52
C LYS A 158 -7.84 7.29 16.09
N GLU A 159 -8.97 7.70 15.53
CA GLU A 159 -9.68 8.91 15.96
C GLU A 159 -10.48 8.72 17.26
N SER A 160 -10.73 7.47 17.67
CA SER A 160 -11.47 7.13 18.89
C SER A 160 -10.70 7.39 20.19
N VAL A 161 -11.44 7.57 21.28
CA VAL A 161 -10.88 7.75 22.63
C VAL A 161 -10.34 6.42 23.16
N GLY A 162 -9.14 6.05 22.71
CA GLY A 162 -8.47 4.81 23.10
C GLY A 162 -7.52 4.27 22.05
N GLY A 163 -7.65 4.67 20.79
CA GLY A 163 -6.79 4.18 19.71
C GLY A 163 -6.98 2.70 19.40
N THR A 164 -8.15 2.12 19.73
CA THR A 164 -8.40 0.68 19.62
C THR A 164 -9.71 0.43 18.87
N ILE A 165 -9.66 -0.42 17.83
CA ILE A 165 -10.83 -0.74 17.00
C ILE A 165 -11.94 -1.42 17.84
N GLY A 166 -11.57 -2.25 18.82
CA GLY A 166 -12.53 -2.95 19.68
C GLY A 166 -13.29 -2.05 20.67
N LEU A 167 -13.03 -0.75 20.69
CA LEU A 167 -13.71 0.23 21.55
C LEU A 167 -14.48 1.29 20.77
N LEU A 168 -14.63 1.10 19.45
CA LEU A 168 -15.39 2.01 18.60
C LEU A 168 -16.86 2.04 18.99
N THR A 169 -17.44 3.23 18.94
CA THR A 169 -18.89 3.41 19.02
C THR A 169 -19.53 3.27 17.64
N ALA A 170 -20.84 2.96 17.62
CA ALA A 170 -21.66 2.92 16.40
C ALA A 170 -21.43 4.12 15.46
N GLY A 171 -21.30 5.33 16.01
CA GLY A 171 -21.08 6.53 15.22
C GLY A 171 -19.66 6.67 14.67
N GLU A 172 -18.65 6.09 15.32
CA GLU A 172 -17.26 6.16 14.88
C GLU A 172 -16.98 5.19 13.73
N ALA A 173 -17.60 4.00 13.70
CA ALA A 173 -17.41 3.05 12.61
C ALA A 173 -18.43 3.18 11.46
N GLN A 174 -19.38 4.12 11.53
CA GLN A 174 -20.45 4.27 10.53
C GLN A 174 -19.91 4.42 9.11
N ASP A 175 -18.84 5.21 8.91
CA ASP A 175 -18.26 5.41 7.58
C ASP A 175 -17.73 4.09 6.99
N ALA A 176 -17.17 3.21 7.83
CA ALA A 176 -16.68 1.90 7.40
C ALA A 176 -17.85 0.94 7.09
N GLU A 177 -18.91 0.98 7.89
CA GLU A 177 -20.15 0.22 7.66
C GLU A 177 -20.78 0.63 6.31
N ASP A 178 -20.97 1.93 6.10
CA ASP A 178 -21.58 2.48 4.89
C ASP A 178 -20.77 2.11 3.63
N PHE A 179 -19.44 2.18 3.73
CA PHE A 179 -18.55 1.80 2.64
C PHE A 179 -18.62 0.30 2.32
N ALA A 180 -18.62 -0.57 3.34
CA ALA A 180 -18.75 -2.01 3.15
C ALA A 180 -20.12 -2.39 2.56
N LEU A 181 -21.20 -1.76 3.03
CA LEU A 181 -22.54 -1.94 2.49
C LEU A 181 -22.66 -1.49 1.03
N ALA A 182 -21.99 -0.39 0.66
CA ALA A 182 -21.91 0.05 -0.72
C ALA A 182 -21.26 -1.02 -1.61
N GLY A 183 -20.18 -1.65 -1.15
CA GLY A 183 -19.56 -2.78 -1.86
C GLY A 183 -20.50 -3.98 -2.00
N LEU A 184 -21.19 -4.38 -0.92
CA LEU A 184 -22.21 -5.43 -0.98
C LEU A 184 -23.39 -5.09 -1.90
N THR A 185 -23.61 -3.81 -2.21
CA THR A 185 -24.66 -3.37 -3.13
C THR A 185 -24.16 -3.34 -4.58
N ASN A 186 -22.93 -2.87 -4.80
CA ASN A 186 -22.38 -2.62 -6.13
C ASN A 186 -21.72 -3.85 -6.77
N LEU A 187 -21.19 -4.78 -5.97
CA LEU A 187 -20.52 -5.97 -6.49
C LEU A 187 -21.50 -6.98 -7.10
N PRO A 188 -21.15 -7.65 -8.22
CA PRO A 188 -21.92 -8.77 -8.76
C PRO A 188 -22.16 -9.86 -7.71
N ALA A 189 -23.35 -10.47 -7.69
CA ALA A 189 -23.70 -11.45 -6.66
C ALA A 189 -22.78 -12.69 -6.62
N ASP A 190 -22.07 -12.97 -7.71
CA ASP A 190 -21.10 -14.05 -7.87
C ASP A 190 -19.64 -13.61 -7.66
N ASP A 191 -19.39 -12.36 -7.27
CA ASP A 191 -18.04 -11.87 -6.96
C ASP A 191 -17.51 -12.54 -5.67
N PRO A 192 -16.33 -13.19 -5.71
CA PRO A 192 -15.79 -13.92 -4.57
C PRO A 192 -15.44 -13.02 -3.38
N ALA A 193 -15.21 -11.72 -3.59
CA ALA A 193 -14.92 -10.78 -2.50
C ALA A 193 -16.13 -10.53 -1.60
N ARG A 194 -17.35 -10.80 -2.07
CA ARG A 194 -18.59 -10.55 -1.31
C ARG A 194 -18.66 -11.33 -0.01
N GLU A 195 -18.12 -12.55 0.03
CA GLU A 195 -18.09 -13.36 1.25
C GLU A 195 -17.23 -12.68 2.33
N TYR A 196 -15.99 -12.33 2.00
CA TYR A 196 -15.08 -11.63 2.91
C TYR A 196 -15.58 -10.24 3.29
N LEU A 197 -16.20 -9.51 2.35
CA LEU A 197 -16.79 -8.22 2.62
C LEU A 197 -18.00 -8.33 3.56
N GLN A 198 -18.80 -9.39 3.44
CA GLN A 198 -19.89 -9.66 4.37
C GLN A 198 -19.35 -9.97 5.77
N GLU A 199 -18.29 -10.78 5.89
CA GLU A 199 -17.65 -11.07 7.17
C GLU A 199 -17.11 -9.78 7.83
N LEU A 200 -16.48 -8.89 7.05
CA LEU A 200 -16.02 -7.59 7.54
C LEU A 200 -17.18 -6.70 7.97
N TYR A 201 -18.27 -6.64 7.19
CA TYR A 201 -19.47 -5.88 7.53
C TYR A 201 -20.11 -6.39 8.83
N ASP A 202 -20.25 -7.71 8.98
CA ASP A 202 -20.80 -8.33 10.19
C ASP A 202 -19.89 -8.08 11.40
N PHE A 203 -18.57 -8.12 11.22
CA PHE A 203 -17.60 -7.75 12.26
C PHE A 203 -17.78 -6.29 12.68
N ILE A 204 -17.83 -5.36 11.73
CA ILE A 204 -18.05 -3.93 11.99
C ILE A 204 -19.32 -3.76 12.82
N ILE A 205 -20.44 -4.35 12.44
CA ILE A 205 -21.69 -4.23 13.21
C ILE A 205 -21.58 -4.85 14.61
N THR A 206 -20.83 -5.94 14.75
CA THR A 206 -20.72 -6.65 16.04
C THR A 206 -19.91 -5.86 17.07
N ILE A 207 -18.97 -5.02 16.64
CA ILE A 207 -18.18 -4.17 17.54
C ILE A 207 -18.90 -2.85 17.91
N LEU A 208 -20.06 -2.55 17.32
CA LEU A 208 -20.89 -1.36 17.59
C LEU A 208 -22.00 -1.61 18.62
#